data_AF-A0A6G0UGL9-F1
#
_entry.id   AF-A0A6G0UGL9-F1
#
_cell.length_a   1.000
_cell.length_b   1.000
_cell.length_c   1.000
_cell.angle_alpha   90.00
_cell.angle_beta   90.00
_cell.angle_gamma   90.00
#
_symmetry.space_group_name_H-M   'P 1'
#
loop_
_entity.id
_entity.type
_entity.pdbx_description
1 polymer ?
#
loop_
_entity_poly.entity_id
_entity_poly.type
_entity_poly.pdbx_seq_one_letter_code
_entity_poly.pdbx_strand_id
1 'polypeptide(L)'
;MVETSSQAIGTGAQPTRTCNTCEQNSPPPPPPVAPPPPQWNSWGPWSSCSASCGSGFQTRTRTCNTQCGVCQCQGPSTEQQPCNGGNCCDWTLWTPWSECSVTCGSGGVKYRTRQCTCLQCSSGSSNEQEACNGPYQCPTTCSVCGNPPPPPPPPPSCNTCNQPPPPACSTCGGIGGGTGIGMGANAYYDPYRNGRRKN
;
A
#
# COMPACT_ATOMS: atom_id res chain seq x y z
N MET A 1 -12.96 121.77 31.44
CA MET A 1 -12.23 120.68 30.77
C MET A 1 -13.13 119.46 30.78
N VAL A 2 -13.18 118.81 29.62
CA VAL A 2 -13.98 117.66 29.16
C VAL A 2 -13.83 116.48 30.14
N GLU A 3 -14.84 115.66 30.48
CA GLU A 3 -15.35 114.56 29.67
C GLU A 3 -16.56 113.84 30.30
N THR A 4 -17.51 113.48 29.41
CA THR A 4 -18.26 112.20 29.27
C THR A 4 -18.77 111.47 30.53
N SER A 5 -19.97 110.87 30.56
CA SER A 5 -20.38 109.78 29.69
C SER A 5 -21.86 109.43 29.90
N SER A 6 -22.58 109.26 28.80
CA SER A 6 -23.88 108.60 28.71
C SER A 6 -23.74 107.10 28.96
N GLN A 7 -24.62 106.48 29.75
CA GLN A 7 -24.78 105.03 29.76
C GLN A 7 -26.25 104.64 29.56
N ALA A 8 -26.46 103.87 28.49
CA ALA A 8 -27.73 103.36 28.00
C ALA A 8 -28.20 102.16 28.83
N ILE A 9 -29.51 102.06 29.03
CA ILE A 9 -30.20 100.95 29.66
C ILE A 9 -30.22 99.78 28.67
N GLY A 10 -29.29 98.83 28.83
CA GLY A 10 -29.29 97.57 28.09
C GLY A 10 -30.24 96.58 28.75
N THR A 11 -31.35 96.25 28.09
CA THR A 11 -32.23 95.15 28.48
C THR A 11 -31.53 93.81 28.23
N GLY A 12 -30.83 93.32 29.25
CA GLY A 12 -30.21 92.00 29.26
C GLY A 12 -31.27 90.91 29.26
N ALA A 13 -31.50 90.29 28.10
CA ALA A 13 -32.23 89.03 27.99
C ALA A 13 -31.49 87.96 28.82
N GLN A 14 -32.21 87.32 29.75
CA GLN A 14 -31.74 86.13 30.44
C GLN A 14 -31.35 85.06 29.41
N PRO A 15 -30.25 84.32 29.59
CA PRO A 15 -29.96 83.18 28.72
C PRO A 15 -31.07 82.14 28.96
N THR A 16 -31.93 81.96 27.97
CA THR A 16 -32.84 80.82 27.93
C THR A 16 -31.99 79.56 27.94
N ARG A 17 -31.97 78.86 29.07
CA ARG A 17 -31.45 77.49 29.12
C ARG A 17 -32.45 76.63 28.35
N THR A 18 -32.31 76.60 27.03
CA THR A 18 -32.96 75.58 26.22
C THR A 18 -32.39 74.24 26.66
N CYS A 19 -33.25 73.40 27.24
CA CYS A 19 -32.93 72.00 27.49
C CYS A 19 -32.95 71.31 26.13
N ASN A 20 -31.87 71.49 25.37
CA ASN A 20 -31.67 70.78 24.12
C ASN A 20 -31.35 69.33 24.46
N THR A 21 -32.15 68.46 23.86
CA THR A 21 -32.19 66.99 23.82
C THR A 21 -31.00 66.21 24.41
N CYS A 22 -31.34 65.07 25.01
CA CYS A 22 -30.45 64.04 25.58
C CYS A 22 -29.43 63.42 24.59
N GLU A 23 -29.38 63.88 23.34
CA GLU A 23 -28.55 63.32 22.27
C GLU A 23 -27.10 63.81 22.28
N GLN A 24 -26.78 64.87 23.02
CA GLN A 24 -25.45 65.49 22.97
C GLN A 24 -24.37 64.82 23.85
N ASN A 25 -24.69 63.73 24.56
CA ASN A 25 -23.75 63.02 25.43
C ASN A 25 -23.40 61.61 24.94
N SER A 26 -23.55 61.31 23.65
CA SER A 26 -23.07 60.05 23.10
C SER A 26 -21.54 60.06 23.06
N PRO A 27 -20.84 59.07 23.66
CA PRO A 27 -19.39 58.99 23.54
C PRO A 27 -18.99 58.87 22.06
N PRO A 28 -17.85 59.44 21.64
CA PRO A 28 -17.38 59.29 20.27
C PRO A 28 -17.25 57.80 19.92
N PRO A 29 -17.55 57.40 18.67
CA PRO A 29 -17.37 56.02 18.26
C PRO A 29 -15.91 55.61 18.49
N PRO A 30 -15.66 54.37 18.95
CA PRO A 30 -14.30 53.91 19.14
C PRO A 30 -13.51 54.00 17.82
N PRO A 31 -12.20 54.24 17.88
CA PRO A 31 -11.37 54.24 16.68
C PRO A 31 -11.49 52.89 15.96
N PRO A 32 -11.39 52.85 14.62
CA PRO A 32 -11.42 51.60 13.88
C PRO A 32 -10.33 50.66 14.40
N VAL A 33 -10.72 49.50 14.91
CA VAL A 33 -9.77 48.47 15.33
C VAL A 33 -9.07 47.94 14.08
N ALA A 34 -7.75 48.08 14.04
CA ALA A 34 -6.96 47.51 12.94
C ALA A 34 -7.12 45.97 12.93
N PRO A 35 -7.24 45.34 11.76
CA PRO A 35 -7.32 43.89 11.70
C PRO A 35 -6.04 43.26 12.28
N PRO A 36 -6.15 42.08 12.92
CA PRO A 36 -4.99 41.34 13.40
C PRO A 36 -4.05 41.02 12.22
N PRO A 37 -2.74 40.90 12.49
CA PRO A 37 -1.76 40.59 11.46
C PRO A 37 -2.03 39.20 10.85
N PRO A 38 -1.62 38.96 9.60
CA PRO A 38 -1.75 37.66 8.96
C PRO A 38 -0.95 36.60 9.73
N GLN A 39 -1.56 35.47 10.02
CA GLN A 39 -0.95 34.38 10.78
C GLN A 39 -1.06 33.05 10.03
N TRP A 40 0.00 32.26 10.06
CA TRP A 40 -0.05 30.89 9.53
C TRP A 40 -0.89 30.01 10.44
N ASN A 41 -1.80 29.23 9.85
CA ASN A 41 -2.37 28.09 10.53
C ASN A 41 -1.31 26.99 10.70
N SER A 42 -1.60 26.05 11.59
CA SER A 42 -0.80 24.83 11.73
C SER A 42 -0.62 24.14 10.37
N TRP A 43 0.55 23.55 10.18
CA TRP A 43 0.78 22.70 9.04
C TRP A 43 -0.24 21.56 8.99
N GLY A 44 -0.74 21.28 7.79
CA GLY A 44 -1.48 20.05 7.51
C GLY A 44 -0.57 18.81 7.64
N PRO A 45 -1.17 17.62 7.56
CA PRO A 45 -0.41 16.38 7.55
C PRO A 45 0.48 16.31 6.30
N TRP A 46 1.54 15.52 6.39
CA TRP A 46 2.33 15.15 5.22
C TRP A 46 1.49 14.27 4.28
N SER A 47 1.63 14.49 2.98
CA SER A 47 1.11 13.59 1.96
C SER A 47 1.77 12.22 2.06
N SER A 48 1.18 11.21 1.41
CA SER A 48 1.90 9.97 1.12
C SER A 48 3.20 10.25 0.36
N CYS A 49 4.18 9.35 0.50
CA CYS A 49 5.41 9.42 -0.26
C CYS A 49 5.12 9.32 -1.76
N SER A 50 5.77 10.17 -2.56
CA SER A 50 5.58 10.20 -4.01
C SER A 50 5.99 8.88 -4.70
N ALA A 51 6.86 8.11 -4.06
CA ALA A 51 7.29 6.81 -4.52
C ALA A 51 6.59 5.71 -3.72
N SER A 52 6.06 4.70 -4.40
CA SER A 52 5.48 3.51 -3.76
C SER A 52 6.52 2.61 -3.10
N CYS A 53 7.80 2.77 -3.48
CA CYS A 53 8.97 2.15 -2.88
C CYS A 53 10.21 3.01 -3.14
N GLY A 54 11.28 2.81 -2.38
CA GLY A 54 12.53 3.53 -2.55
C GLY A 54 12.45 4.99 -2.10
N SER A 55 13.29 5.84 -2.69
CA SER A 55 13.36 7.26 -2.31
C SER A 55 12.29 8.07 -3.04
N GLY A 56 11.61 8.96 -2.31
CA GLY A 56 10.65 9.89 -2.86
C GLY A 56 10.55 11.17 -2.03
N PHE A 57 9.47 11.93 -2.23
CA PHE A 57 9.18 13.15 -1.49
C PHE A 57 7.75 13.14 -0.96
N GLN A 58 7.55 13.78 0.18
CA GLN A 58 6.23 14.06 0.74
C GLN A 58 6.08 15.57 0.92
N THR A 59 4.85 16.04 0.77
CA THR A 59 4.51 17.46 0.76
C THR A 59 3.47 17.74 1.83
N ARG A 60 3.61 18.86 2.54
CA ARG A 60 2.55 19.39 3.42
C ARG A 60 2.27 20.84 3.08
N THR A 61 1.06 21.29 3.41
CA THR A 61 0.61 22.64 3.14
C THR A 61 0.04 23.29 4.39
N ARG A 62 0.06 24.62 4.44
CA ARG A 62 -0.58 25.43 5.48
C ARG A 62 -1.31 26.60 4.84
N THR A 63 -2.37 27.05 5.48
CA THR A 63 -3.15 28.20 5.02
C THR A 63 -2.83 29.45 5.83
N CYS A 64 -2.81 30.59 5.16
CA CYS A 64 -2.65 31.88 5.82
C CYS A 64 -4.02 32.38 6.28
N ASN A 65 -4.16 32.64 7.56
CA ASN A 65 -5.33 33.30 8.12
C ASN A 65 -5.10 34.82 8.08
N THR A 66 -5.92 35.53 7.31
CA THR A 66 -5.84 37.00 7.17
C THR A 66 -7.24 37.60 7.06
N GLN A 67 -7.44 38.75 7.70
CA GLN A 67 -8.69 39.51 7.63
C GLN A 67 -8.60 40.71 6.66
N CYS A 68 -7.42 40.97 6.10
CA CYS A 68 -7.20 41.97 5.08
C CYS A 68 -6.90 41.29 3.74
N GLY A 69 -7.66 41.65 2.69
CA GLY A 69 -7.56 41.02 1.36
C GLY A 69 -6.21 41.22 0.65
N VAL A 70 -5.37 42.13 1.15
CA VAL A 70 -4.03 42.44 0.62
C VAL A 70 -2.89 41.92 1.47
N CYS A 71 -3.16 41.44 2.70
CA CYS A 71 -2.10 40.98 3.60
C CYS A 71 -1.79 39.51 3.34
N GLN A 72 -0.50 39.16 3.30
CA GLN A 72 -0.04 37.78 3.14
C GLN A 72 0.92 37.40 4.25
N CYS A 73 0.85 36.13 4.66
CA CYS A 73 1.80 35.56 5.60
C CYS A 73 3.17 35.45 4.93
N GLN A 74 4.22 35.81 5.68
CA GLN A 74 5.60 35.72 5.18
C GLN A 74 6.09 34.27 5.22
N GLY A 75 6.77 33.84 4.14
CA GLY A 75 7.33 32.50 3.99
C GLY A 75 6.46 31.56 3.13
N PRO A 76 6.87 30.29 3.00
CA PRO A 76 6.22 29.36 2.09
C PRO A 76 4.91 28.80 2.68
N SER A 77 3.90 28.60 1.82
CA SER A 77 2.66 27.88 2.13
C SER A 77 2.78 26.36 1.97
N THR A 78 3.85 25.90 1.32
CA THR A 78 4.10 24.49 0.99
C THR A 78 5.51 24.12 1.42
N GLU A 79 5.65 22.92 1.96
CA GLU A 79 6.94 22.35 2.35
C GLU A 79 7.05 20.94 1.79
N GLN A 80 8.26 20.58 1.36
CA GLN A 80 8.59 19.26 0.83
C GLN A 80 9.78 18.70 1.61
N GLN A 81 9.75 17.40 1.91
CA GLN A 81 10.87 16.68 2.50
C GLN A 81 11.06 15.30 1.84
N PRO A 82 12.28 14.74 1.89
CA PRO A 82 12.51 13.37 1.43
C PRO A 82 11.73 12.36 2.29
N CYS A 83 11.32 11.27 1.67
CA CYS A 83 10.71 10.11 2.33
C CYS A 83 11.24 8.81 1.71
N ASN A 84 11.06 7.71 2.44
CA ASN A 84 11.36 6.36 1.97
C ASN A 84 10.05 5.56 1.89
N GLY A 85 9.66 5.16 0.69
CA GLY A 85 8.48 4.33 0.41
C GLY A 85 8.67 2.86 0.79
N GLY A 86 9.81 2.48 1.39
CA GLY A 86 10.15 1.10 1.75
C GLY A 86 10.98 0.41 0.68
N ASN A 87 11.19 -0.90 0.83
CA ASN A 87 11.98 -1.67 -0.11
C ASN A 87 11.22 -1.85 -1.44
N CYS A 88 11.90 -1.59 -2.55
CA CYS A 88 11.33 -1.92 -3.86
C CYS A 88 11.29 -3.43 -4.08
N CYS A 89 10.21 -3.84 -4.73
CA CYS A 89 10.05 -5.18 -5.25
C CYS A 89 11.13 -5.45 -6.28
N ASP A 90 11.93 -6.47 -6.04
CA ASP A 90 12.98 -6.90 -6.96
C ASP A 90 13.10 -8.41 -6.97
N TRP A 91 13.67 -8.93 -8.04
CA TRP A 91 14.03 -10.32 -8.15
C TRP A 91 15.27 -10.60 -7.32
N THR A 92 15.25 -11.69 -6.55
CA THR A 92 16.49 -12.22 -5.99
C THR A 92 17.44 -12.61 -7.11
N LEU A 93 18.72 -12.77 -6.77
CA LEU A 93 19.65 -13.45 -7.67
C LEU A 93 19.09 -14.84 -8.03
N TRP A 94 19.36 -15.25 -9.26
CA TRP A 94 19.10 -16.61 -9.68
C TRP A 94 19.91 -17.59 -8.83
N THR A 95 19.32 -18.74 -8.52
CA THR A 95 20.09 -19.89 -8.06
C THR A 95 21.12 -20.29 -9.14
N PRO A 96 22.19 -20.98 -8.76
CA PRO A 96 22.98 -21.74 -9.72
C PRO A 96 22.07 -22.65 -10.55
N TRP A 97 22.49 -22.94 -11.78
CA TRP A 97 21.83 -23.96 -12.59
C TRP A 97 21.88 -25.31 -11.89
N SER A 98 20.78 -26.06 -11.97
CA SER A 98 20.77 -27.47 -11.57
C SER A 98 21.75 -28.28 -12.44
N GLU A 99 22.05 -29.49 -11.99
CA GLU A 99 22.59 -30.51 -12.86
C GLU A 99 21.62 -30.79 -14.01
N CYS A 100 22.15 -31.37 -15.10
CA CYS A 100 21.34 -31.77 -16.23
C CYS A 100 20.39 -32.90 -15.82
N SER A 101 19.14 -32.86 -16.29
CA SER A 101 18.15 -33.90 -16.03
C SER A 101 18.56 -35.29 -16.54
N VAL A 102 19.54 -35.35 -17.43
CA VAL A 102 20.15 -36.59 -17.93
C VAL A 102 21.65 -36.53 -17.74
N THR A 103 22.23 -37.67 -17.38
CA THR A 103 23.69 -37.83 -17.26
C THR A 103 24.32 -38.28 -18.58
N CYS A 104 23.51 -38.82 -19.49
CA CYS A 104 23.93 -39.24 -20.82
C CYS A 104 22.82 -38.96 -21.85
N GLY A 105 23.16 -38.94 -23.13
CA GLY A 105 22.22 -38.75 -24.24
C GLY A 105 21.99 -37.29 -24.61
N SER A 106 20.99 -37.06 -25.45
CA SER A 106 20.50 -35.73 -25.85
C SER A 106 19.13 -35.46 -25.25
N GLY A 107 18.70 -34.19 -25.23
CA GLY A 107 17.38 -33.78 -24.70
C GLY A 107 17.34 -33.53 -23.20
N GLY A 108 18.50 -33.51 -22.54
CA GLY A 108 18.62 -33.06 -21.15
C GLY A 108 18.32 -31.58 -20.98
N VAL A 109 17.77 -31.23 -19.83
CA VAL A 109 17.41 -29.86 -19.46
C VAL A 109 17.91 -29.54 -18.06
N LYS A 110 18.32 -28.29 -17.84
CA LYS A 110 18.71 -27.75 -16.53
C LYS A 110 17.78 -26.60 -16.17
N TYR A 111 17.64 -26.36 -14.88
CA TYR A 111 16.72 -25.37 -14.33
C TYR A 111 17.43 -24.42 -13.39
N ARG A 112 16.92 -23.19 -13.29
CA ARG A 112 17.25 -22.27 -12.19
C ARG A 112 15.99 -21.53 -11.76
N THR A 113 16.00 -21.06 -10.52
CA THR A 113 14.87 -20.33 -9.94
C THR A 113 15.32 -19.05 -9.27
N ARG A 114 14.39 -18.12 -9.12
CA ARG A 114 14.56 -16.89 -8.33
C ARG A 114 13.23 -16.55 -7.68
N GLN A 115 13.27 -15.76 -6.62
CA GLN A 115 12.08 -15.36 -5.88
C GLN A 115 11.87 -13.86 -6.00
N CYS A 116 10.62 -13.44 -5.84
CA CYS A 116 10.32 -12.03 -5.68
C CYS A 116 10.49 -11.63 -4.21
N THR A 117 11.09 -10.47 -3.93
CA THR A 117 11.24 -9.97 -2.56
C THR A 117 9.94 -9.44 -1.94
N CYS A 118 8.85 -9.39 -2.71
CA CYS A 118 7.55 -8.88 -2.30
C CYS A 118 6.41 -9.65 -2.99
N LEU A 119 5.16 -9.18 -2.86
CA LEU A 119 3.99 -9.80 -3.48
C LEU A 119 4.05 -9.86 -5.01
N GLN A 120 4.55 -8.80 -5.68
CA GLN A 120 4.64 -8.74 -7.14
C GLN A 120 5.89 -8.00 -7.62
N CYS A 121 6.75 -8.71 -8.33
CA CYS A 121 7.90 -8.13 -9.01
C CYS A 121 7.50 -7.64 -10.40
N SER A 122 8.34 -6.78 -10.98
CA SER A 122 8.24 -6.42 -12.38
C SER A 122 8.30 -7.66 -13.29
N SER A 123 8.03 -7.45 -14.58
CA SER A 123 8.02 -8.51 -15.60
C SER A 123 9.20 -9.48 -15.49
N GLY A 124 8.92 -10.75 -15.77
CA GLY A 124 9.89 -11.84 -15.74
C GLY A 124 9.34 -13.06 -15.02
N SER A 125 10.00 -14.20 -15.24
CA SER A 125 9.61 -15.49 -14.66
C SER A 125 10.41 -15.79 -13.40
N SER A 126 9.82 -16.55 -12.48
CA SER A 126 10.49 -17.10 -11.29
C SER A 126 11.28 -18.38 -11.58
N ASN A 127 11.08 -18.96 -12.76
CA ASN A 127 11.75 -20.17 -13.23
C ASN A 127 12.29 -19.95 -14.65
N GLU A 128 13.39 -20.62 -14.94
CA GLU A 128 14.02 -20.66 -16.25
C GLU A 128 14.58 -22.04 -16.51
N GLN A 129 14.52 -22.46 -17.78
CA GLN A 129 14.98 -23.75 -18.25
C GLN A 129 15.85 -23.55 -19.49
N GLU A 130 16.93 -24.31 -19.58
CA GLU A 130 17.82 -24.32 -20.74
C GLU A 130 18.18 -25.77 -21.11
N ALA A 131 18.38 -26.03 -22.40
CA ALA A 131 18.90 -27.31 -22.86
C ALA A 131 20.35 -27.50 -22.40
N CYS A 132 20.73 -28.74 -22.12
CA CYS A 132 22.12 -29.05 -21.83
C CYS A 132 22.96 -29.05 -23.11
N ASN A 133 24.17 -28.49 -23.04
CA ASN A 133 25.09 -28.43 -24.18
C ASN A 133 25.75 -29.80 -24.41
N GLY A 134 25.11 -30.65 -25.21
CA GLY A 134 25.78 -31.77 -25.87
C GLY A 134 25.01 -33.10 -25.86
N PRO A 135 25.35 -34.00 -26.78
CA PRO A 135 25.06 -35.42 -26.64
C PRO A 135 26.16 -36.05 -25.76
N TYR A 136 25.80 -36.38 -24.53
CA TYR A 136 26.67 -37.18 -23.67
C TYR A 136 26.60 -38.65 -24.14
N GLN A 137 27.72 -39.35 -24.25
CA GLN A 137 27.69 -40.76 -24.70
C GLN A 137 27.04 -41.63 -23.62
N CYS A 138 25.94 -42.32 -23.95
CA CYS A 138 25.33 -43.27 -23.05
C CYS A 138 26.09 -44.60 -23.05
N PRO A 139 26.30 -45.23 -21.88
CA PRO A 139 26.79 -46.61 -21.83
C PRO A 139 25.86 -47.52 -22.63
N THR A 140 26.44 -48.32 -23.54
CA THR A 140 25.70 -49.27 -24.39
C THR A 140 25.31 -50.54 -23.64
N THR A 141 25.71 -50.69 -22.37
CA THR A 141 25.36 -51.80 -21.50
C THR A 141 24.74 -51.28 -20.20
N CYS A 142 23.53 -51.74 -19.88
CA CYS A 142 22.85 -51.43 -18.62
C CYS A 142 23.48 -52.25 -17.49
N SER A 143 24.58 -51.77 -16.93
CA SER A 143 25.10 -52.31 -15.67
C SER A 143 24.35 -51.63 -14.52
N VAL A 144 23.24 -52.26 -14.11
CA VAL A 144 22.40 -51.94 -12.95
C VAL A 144 21.59 -50.65 -13.10
N CYS A 145 20.25 -50.78 -13.09
CA CYS A 145 19.33 -49.68 -12.86
C CYS A 145 19.51 -49.17 -11.43
N GLY A 146 20.51 -48.31 -11.20
CA GLY A 146 20.50 -47.42 -10.06
C GLY A 146 19.23 -46.58 -10.14
N ASN A 147 18.51 -46.47 -9.02
CA ASN A 147 17.25 -45.75 -8.91
C ASN A 147 17.24 -44.44 -9.72
N PRO A 148 16.14 -44.11 -10.41
CA PRO A 148 16.04 -42.84 -11.14
C PRO A 148 16.41 -41.67 -10.21
N PRO A 149 17.09 -40.62 -10.73
CA PRO A 149 17.39 -39.45 -9.93
C PRO A 149 16.10 -38.91 -9.31
N PRO A 150 16.14 -38.47 -8.04
CA PRO A 150 14.94 -37.93 -7.40
C PRO A 150 14.40 -36.76 -8.25
N PRO A 151 13.07 -36.62 -8.38
CA PRO A 151 12.49 -35.48 -9.08
C PRO A 151 13.03 -34.17 -8.46
N PRO A 152 13.24 -33.11 -9.26
CA PRO A 152 13.69 -31.83 -8.72
C PRO A 152 12.74 -31.39 -7.61
N PRO A 153 13.25 -30.78 -6.52
CA PRO A 153 12.37 -30.29 -5.47
C PRO A 153 11.35 -29.34 -6.09
N PRO A 154 10.06 -29.47 -5.75
CA PRO A 154 9.06 -28.52 -6.22
C PRO A 154 9.50 -27.12 -5.82
N PRO A 155 9.26 -26.09 -6.66
CA PRO A 155 9.45 -24.71 -6.22
C PRO A 155 8.68 -24.52 -4.91
N PRO A 156 9.23 -23.80 -3.90
CA PRO A 156 8.53 -23.59 -2.64
C PRO A 156 7.14 -23.01 -2.94
N SER A 157 6.11 -23.83 -2.75
CA SER A 157 4.73 -23.43 -3.03
C SER A 157 4.25 -22.57 -1.88
N CYS A 158 3.78 -21.38 -2.23
CA CYS A 158 3.13 -20.47 -1.31
C CYS A 158 1.85 -21.16 -0.80
N ASN A 159 1.74 -21.25 0.52
CA ASN A 159 0.69 -21.96 1.24
C ASN A 159 -0.73 -21.62 0.76
N THR A 160 -1.50 -22.63 0.34
CA THR A 160 -2.95 -22.68 0.61
C THR A 160 -3.42 -24.13 0.58
N CYS A 161 -3.91 -24.59 1.72
CA CYS A 161 -4.43 -25.94 1.97
C CYS A 161 -5.79 -26.17 1.29
N ASN A 162 -6.09 -27.45 1.06
CA ASN A 162 -7.37 -28.08 0.66
C ASN A 162 -7.62 -28.31 -0.84
N GLN A 163 -7.08 -29.43 -1.36
CA GLN A 163 -7.84 -30.38 -2.20
C GLN A 163 -7.24 -31.80 -2.04
N PRO A 164 -8.05 -32.88 -2.05
CA PRO A 164 -7.59 -34.27 -1.88
C PRO A 164 -6.88 -34.81 -3.15
N PRO A 165 -6.03 -35.86 -3.04
CA PRO A 165 -5.24 -36.38 -4.16
C PRO A 165 -6.10 -37.10 -5.22
N PRO A 166 -5.71 -37.07 -6.52
CA PRO A 166 -6.34 -37.87 -7.57
C PRO A 166 -6.01 -39.38 -7.37
N PRO A 167 -6.89 -40.30 -7.82
CA PRO A 167 -6.70 -41.72 -7.59
C PRO A 167 -5.49 -42.27 -8.36
N ALA A 168 -4.78 -43.20 -7.73
CA ALA A 168 -3.65 -43.91 -8.33
C ALA A 168 -4.09 -44.70 -9.58
N CYS A 169 -3.34 -44.56 -10.68
CA CYS A 169 -3.49 -45.38 -11.87
C CYS A 169 -3.26 -46.86 -11.55
N SER A 170 -4.23 -47.68 -11.91
CA SER A 170 -4.25 -49.13 -11.76
C SER A 170 -3.07 -49.81 -12.46
N THR A 171 -2.46 -50.75 -11.74
CA THR A 171 -1.35 -51.63 -12.11
C THR A 171 -1.55 -52.42 -13.40
N CYS A 172 -0.51 -52.48 -14.23
CA CYS A 172 -0.37 -53.46 -15.31
C CYS A 172 -0.13 -54.87 -14.72
N GLY A 173 -0.90 -55.85 -15.20
CA GLY A 173 -0.91 -57.23 -14.71
C GLY A 173 0.40 -57.98 -14.96
N GLY A 174 0.80 -58.76 -13.95
CA GLY A 174 1.91 -59.70 -13.97
C GLY A 174 1.47 -61.08 -13.50
N ILE A 175 2.01 -62.08 -14.18
CA ILE A 175 1.71 -63.51 -14.18
C ILE A 175 2.45 -64.21 -13.02
N GLY A 176 1.83 -65.19 -12.35
CA GLY A 176 2.54 -66.14 -11.48
C GLY A 176 1.75 -66.60 -10.25
N GLY A 177 1.62 -67.92 -10.08
CA GLY A 177 0.70 -68.57 -9.15
C GLY A 177 1.15 -68.66 -7.68
N GLY A 178 0.25 -69.24 -6.86
CA GLY A 178 0.54 -69.56 -5.45
C GLY A 178 -0.74 -69.72 -4.63
N THR A 179 -0.97 -70.92 -4.13
CA THR A 179 -2.07 -71.42 -3.30
C THR A 179 -2.19 -70.76 -1.91
N GLY A 180 -3.40 -70.65 -1.34
CA GLY A 180 -3.61 -70.74 0.12
C GLY A 180 -4.58 -69.75 0.78
N ILE A 181 -5.81 -70.21 1.03
CA ILE A 181 -6.71 -70.01 2.20
C ILE A 181 -6.46 -68.87 3.22
N GLY A 182 -7.51 -68.09 3.53
CA GLY A 182 -7.65 -67.37 4.80
C GLY A 182 -8.69 -66.25 4.82
N MET A 183 -9.72 -66.38 5.68
CA MET A 183 -10.92 -65.55 5.82
C MET A 183 -10.69 -64.20 6.53
N GLY A 184 -11.63 -63.23 6.37
CA GLY A 184 -11.97 -62.31 7.47
C GLY A 184 -12.30 -60.84 7.12
N ALA A 185 -13.59 -60.58 6.85
CA ALA A 185 -14.42 -59.38 7.15
C ALA A 185 -13.79 -57.99 7.43
N ASN A 186 -14.37 -56.93 6.83
CA ASN A 186 -15.48 -56.19 7.46
C ASN A 186 -16.07 -55.11 6.54
N ALA A 187 -17.40 -55.01 6.59
CA ALA A 187 -18.22 -54.03 5.92
C ALA A 187 -18.06 -52.65 6.57
N TYR A 188 -17.95 -51.59 5.75
CA TYR A 188 -18.16 -50.21 6.21
C TYR A 188 -19.40 -49.62 5.54
N TYR A 189 -20.16 -48.93 6.38
CA TYR A 189 -21.52 -48.43 6.24
C TYR A 189 -21.58 -47.22 5.30
N ASP A 190 -22.51 -47.20 4.34
CA ASP A 190 -22.77 -46.08 3.42
C ASP A 190 -23.99 -45.26 3.91
N PRO A 191 -23.84 -43.97 4.27
CA PRO A 191 -24.92 -43.17 4.82
C PRO A 191 -25.43 -42.09 3.85
N TYR A 192 -25.68 -42.35 2.55
CA TYR A 192 -26.42 -41.38 1.72
C TYR A 192 -27.42 -42.02 0.73
N ARG A 193 -28.38 -42.81 1.23
CA ARG A 193 -29.65 -43.02 0.52
C ARG A 193 -30.62 -41.88 0.81
N ASN A 194 -30.61 -40.87 -0.06
CA ASN A 194 -31.63 -39.83 -0.09
C ASN A 194 -32.90 -40.38 -0.75
N GLY A 195 -33.91 -40.68 0.07
CA GLY A 195 -35.26 -40.99 -0.38
C GLY A 195 -36.26 -40.07 0.32
N ARG A 196 -36.78 -39.06 -0.38
CA ARG A 196 -38.02 -38.40 0.02
C ARG A 196 -39.06 -38.45 -1.09
N ARG A 197 -40.21 -38.95 -0.66
CA ARG A 197 -41.39 -39.35 -1.43
C ARG A 197 -42.27 -38.16 -1.78
N LYS A 198 -43.03 -38.37 -2.86
CA LYS A 198 -44.26 -37.70 -3.27
C LYS A 198 -45.29 -37.62 -2.12
N ASN A 199 -45.81 -36.42 -1.86
CA ASN A 199 -47.22 -36.00 -1.93
C ASN A 199 -47.37 -34.66 -1.22
#